data_AF-A0A2E9XBA3-F1
#
_entry.id   AF-A0A2E9XBA3-F1
#
_cell.length_a   1.000
_cell.length_b   1.000
_cell.length_c   1.000
_cell.angle_alpha   90.00
_cell.angle_beta   90.00
_cell.angle_gamma   90.00
#
_symmetry.space_group_name_H-M   'P 1'
#
loop_
_entity.id
_entity.type
_entity.pdbx_description
1 polymer ?
#
loop_
_entity_poly.entity_id
_entity_poly.type
_entity_poly.pdbx_seq_one_letter_code
_entity_poly.pdbx_strand_id
1 'polypeptide(L)'
;MSFNAESLPIELDGVAYLVDTRQYSRTTVPALREQRDTSKEPGENTLDTTGAWVRSQTDWSLGAGQEHFDLADSDRRRFESSSGVNPWTKGELSLLPITEEKLNQTGTNLKVHRIGTYLYMAYGSVLAWVSDATTASFTISGSNSIDFSTSTPSRSGNITDFHSDGTYVYVAFGNSDKVARCSINSTTVDAWPTSGTQKADIIEVAAGRLIGATASDANIFELNANGQKFSGSLDYTPQLAQTQWKSITGGPSGIYAAANTDNTGTVYHINVDASDGTLQTPVISGQLPHGEEINEILAYGEVLVIATSKGFRTSLIDTQSGAVTIGPVIEEGGAANSLEADGNFVWWGGSSGQIYRADLTKFTSTLVPAFASDLVSTGGSGNVASIARVSSKTYFAATGDGVYGESGTGVKVATGTLTIGEVSWSTVVPKLLRSVQVRQDRAQYTFGEVDYRQSGGIDYRHNTYSYRGDPIASFLGTIQFGATNDNNVTDTLTLSQGVPSDFTFTSQSSVSYKFVITMTRSADDTTKGPIIADWQTTCVVTPKRVDEIIAPIVLRRSVLTSRNSGAPATYDSNAVFTSLRNRMEAGVTVEYYEGSRLEKVTIERLSMQPERISDDGTWFEGTLVVRLLTVPS
;
A
#
# COMPACT_ATOMS: atom_id res chain seq x y z
N MET A 1 1.50 -65.88 -8.72
CA MET A 1 1.41 -65.50 -10.14
C MET A 1 2.67 -64.70 -10.49
N SER A 2 3.55 -65.27 -11.30
CA SER A 2 4.80 -64.63 -11.74
C SER A 2 4.51 -63.80 -12.99
N PHE A 3 4.68 -62.48 -12.88
CA PHE A 3 4.77 -61.59 -14.04
C PHE A 3 6.14 -61.81 -14.68
N ASN A 4 6.19 -62.23 -15.94
CA ASN A 4 7.42 -62.42 -16.72
C ASN A 4 7.41 -61.45 -17.92
N ALA A 5 8.53 -60.74 -18.08
CA ALA A 5 8.62 -59.40 -18.66
C ALA A 5 9.32 -59.32 -20.04
N GLU A 6 8.90 -60.09 -21.05
CA GLU A 6 9.63 -60.12 -22.35
C GLU A 6 8.78 -59.83 -23.61
N SER A 7 7.56 -59.31 -23.46
CA SER A 7 6.87 -58.57 -24.54
C SER A 7 5.76 -57.70 -23.93
N LEU A 8 6.02 -56.41 -23.73
CA LEU A 8 5.00 -55.47 -23.28
C LEU A 8 4.33 -54.88 -24.54
N PRO A 9 3.06 -55.21 -24.85
CA PRO A 9 2.36 -54.48 -25.89
C PRO A 9 2.13 -53.04 -25.40
N ILE A 10 2.55 -52.05 -26.19
CA ILE A 10 2.01 -50.70 -26.05
C ILE A 10 0.80 -50.59 -26.97
N GLU A 11 -0.15 -49.74 -26.63
CA GLU A 11 -1.20 -49.35 -27.58
C GLU A 11 -0.99 -47.89 -27.95
N LEU A 12 -1.06 -47.57 -29.23
CA LEU A 12 -1.09 -46.20 -29.69
C LEU A 12 -2.33 -46.04 -30.57
N ASP A 13 -3.31 -45.30 -30.06
CA ASP A 13 -4.59 -45.01 -30.70
C ASP A 13 -5.38 -46.24 -31.16
N GLY A 14 -5.66 -47.17 -30.25
CA GLY A 14 -6.43 -48.36 -30.56
C GLY A 14 -5.62 -49.49 -31.21
N VAL A 15 -4.35 -49.26 -31.56
CA VAL A 15 -3.49 -50.25 -32.23
C VAL A 15 -2.38 -50.72 -31.31
N ALA A 16 -2.34 -52.03 -31.07
CA ALA A 16 -1.32 -52.67 -30.22
C ALA A 16 -0.04 -52.96 -31.01
N TYR A 17 1.10 -52.55 -30.44
CA TYR A 17 2.43 -52.73 -30.99
C TYR A 17 3.33 -53.50 -30.02
N LEU A 18 4.18 -54.36 -30.58
CA LEU A 18 5.27 -54.97 -29.82
C LEU A 18 6.46 -54.01 -29.80
N VAL A 19 7.03 -53.78 -28.61
CA VAL A 19 8.22 -52.92 -28.46
C VAL A 19 9.47 -53.70 -28.08
N ASP A 20 10.63 -53.24 -28.56
CA ASP A 20 11.94 -53.70 -28.08
C ASP A 20 12.26 -53.09 -26.71
N THR A 21 12.12 -53.88 -25.65
CA THR A 21 12.34 -53.44 -24.27
C THR A 21 13.79 -53.03 -23.98
N ARG A 22 14.77 -53.38 -24.84
CA ARG A 22 16.17 -52.99 -24.67
C ARG A 22 16.43 -51.54 -25.05
N GLN A 23 15.63 -50.99 -25.96
CA GLN A 23 15.73 -49.61 -26.44
C GLN A 23 14.63 -48.69 -25.89
N TYR A 24 13.62 -49.27 -25.22
CA TYR A 24 12.55 -48.50 -24.61
C TYR A 24 13.11 -47.64 -23.47
N SER A 25 12.79 -46.35 -23.50
CA SER A 25 13.17 -45.44 -22.43
C SER A 25 12.10 -44.38 -22.19
N ARG A 26 11.93 -44.02 -20.93
CA ARG A 26 11.07 -42.90 -20.52
C ARG A 26 11.91 -41.94 -19.70
N THR A 27 11.83 -40.66 -20.03
CA THR A 27 12.56 -39.61 -19.33
C THR A 27 11.71 -38.34 -19.24
N THR A 28 11.90 -37.53 -18.21
CA THR A 28 11.26 -36.21 -18.11
C THR A 28 12.05 -35.21 -18.95
N VAL A 29 11.38 -34.41 -19.78
CA VAL A 29 12.06 -33.33 -20.52
C VAL A 29 12.51 -32.25 -19.53
N PRO A 30 13.75 -31.70 -19.64
CA PRO A 30 14.18 -30.57 -18.82
C PRO A 30 13.23 -29.39 -19.00
N ALA A 31 12.59 -28.98 -17.91
CA ALA A 31 11.52 -27.98 -17.95
C ALA A 31 12.02 -26.52 -17.86
N LEU A 32 13.28 -26.32 -17.50
CA LEU A 32 13.84 -25.00 -17.23
C LEU A 32 14.83 -24.63 -18.34
N ARG A 33 14.54 -23.52 -19.03
CA ARG A 33 15.53 -22.82 -19.84
C ARG A 33 16.33 -21.90 -18.92
N GLU A 34 17.65 -21.84 -19.09
CA GLU A 34 18.52 -20.94 -18.32
C GLU A 34 17.99 -19.50 -18.39
N GLN A 35 17.79 -18.90 -17.21
CA GLN A 35 17.41 -17.51 -17.12
C GLN A 35 18.63 -16.65 -17.43
N ARG A 36 18.53 -15.83 -18.49
CA ARG A 36 19.61 -14.92 -18.89
C ARG A 36 19.25 -13.51 -18.46
N ASP A 37 20.05 -12.95 -17.56
CA ASP A 37 20.00 -11.53 -17.26
C ASP A 37 20.67 -10.74 -18.41
N THR A 38 19.92 -9.86 -19.05
CA THR A 38 20.44 -8.98 -20.13
C THR A 38 20.65 -7.54 -19.65
N SER A 39 20.49 -7.29 -18.35
CA SER A 39 20.78 -5.99 -17.74
C SER A 39 22.29 -5.71 -17.71
N LYS A 40 22.65 -4.42 -17.69
CA LYS A 40 24.03 -3.96 -17.52
C LYS A 40 24.52 -4.18 -16.09
N GLU A 41 23.62 -4.14 -15.11
CA GLU A 41 23.89 -4.41 -13.70
C GLU A 41 23.21 -5.73 -13.31
N PRO A 42 23.88 -6.60 -12.52
CA PRO A 42 23.28 -7.84 -12.04
C PRO A 42 21.96 -7.58 -11.32
N GLY A 43 20.84 -8.02 -11.91
CA GLY A 43 19.53 -7.98 -11.29
C GLY A 43 19.25 -9.25 -10.48
N GLU A 44 18.03 -9.35 -9.93
CA GLU A 44 17.58 -10.56 -9.22
C GLU A 44 17.65 -11.83 -10.07
N ASN A 45 17.56 -11.68 -11.40
CA ASN A 45 17.67 -12.79 -12.35
C ASN A 45 19.11 -13.33 -12.47
N THR A 46 20.12 -12.63 -11.95
CA THR A 46 21.52 -13.09 -11.92
C THR A 46 21.79 -14.06 -10.75
N LEU A 47 20.91 -14.11 -9.74
CA LEU A 47 21.10 -14.91 -8.52
C LEU A 47 20.70 -16.40 -8.67
N ASP A 48 20.51 -16.87 -9.91
CA ASP A 48 20.06 -18.23 -10.21
C ASP A 48 21.19 -19.26 -10.08
N THR A 49 21.37 -19.80 -8.87
CA THR A 49 22.33 -20.91 -8.62
C THR A 49 21.67 -22.28 -8.55
N THR A 50 20.32 -22.37 -8.59
CA THR A 50 19.57 -23.62 -8.34
C THR A 50 18.18 -23.70 -9.04
N GLY A 51 17.89 -22.84 -10.01
CA GLY A 51 16.56 -22.70 -10.62
C GLY A 51 15.56 -21.94 -9.75
N ALA A 52 16.05 -21.19 -8.76
CA ALA A 52 15.24 -20.45 -7.80
C ALA A 52 15.04 -19.01 -8.27
N TRP A 53 13.79 -18.58 -8.27
CA TRP A 53 13.39 -17.24 -8.67
C TRP A 53 13.22 -16.34 -7.47
N VAL A 54 13.88 -15.19 -7.51
CA VAL A 54 13.98 -14.28 -6.37
C VAL A 54 13.09 -13.05 -6.57
N ARG A 55 12.48 -12.58 -5.49
CA ARG A 55 11.90 -11.23 -5.39
C ARG A 55 12.32 -10.60 -4.07
N SER A 56 12.58 -9.31 -4.11
CA SER A 56 13.00 -8.52 -2.95
C SER A 56 12.45 -7.11 -3.01
N GLN A 57 12.37 -6.49 -1.84
CA GLN A 57 12.04 -5.08 -1.68
C GLN A 57 12.98 -4.48 -0.65
N THR A 58 13.47 -3.29 -0.96
CA THR A 58 14.48 -2.57 -0.15
C THR A 58 14.08 -1.13 0.12
N ASP A 59 12.86 -0.72 -0.25
CA ASP A 59 12.34 0.64 -0.08
C ASP A 59 10.81 0.57 -0.20
N TRP A 60 10.11 1.37 0.61
CA TRP A 60 8.64 1.47 0.68
C TRP A 60 8.16 2.91 0.48
N SER A 61 9.08 3.83 0.20
CA SER A 61 8.83 5.26 0.32
C SER A 61 8.00 5.88 -0.81
N LEU A 62 7.51 5.06 -1.76
CA LEU A 62 6.46 5.45 -2.70
C LEU A 62 5.04 5.08 -2.25
N GLY A 63 4.91 4.46 -1.07
CA GLY A 63 3.63 4.30 -0.40
C GLY A 63 2.72 3.21 -0.96
N ALA A 64 1.45 3.28 -0.57
CA ALA A 64 0.39 2.32 -0.79
C ALA A 64 -0.27 2.44 -2.19
N GLY A 65 -1.33 1.66 -2.39
CA GLY A 65 -2.22 1.73 -3.56
C GLY A 65 -1.73 0.96 -4.78
N GLN A 66 -0.91 -0.08 -4.59
CA GLN A 66 -0.46 -0.97 -5.66
C GLN A 66 -0.74 -2.44 -5.30
N GLU A 67 -1.74 -3.05 -5.95
CA GLU A 67 -2.15 -4.43 -5.71
C GLU A 67 -1.10 -5.46 -6.16
N HIS A 68 -0.51 -5.28 -7.34
CA HIS A 68 0.50 -6.19 -7.87
C HIS A 68 1.91 -5.62 -7.68
N PHE A 69 2.80 -6.42 -7.10
CA PHE A 69 4.17 -6.00 -6.79
C PHE A 69 5.10 -5.99 -8.03
N ASP A 70 4.85 -6.88 -9.00
CA ASP A 70 5.83 -7.17 -10.05
C ASP A 70 5.28 -7.32 -11.48
N LEU A 71 4.17 -6.64 -11.78
CA LEU A 71 3.76 -6.41 -13.16
C LEU A 71 4.68 -5.39 -13.85
N ALA A 72 4.54 -5.27 -15.17
CA ALA A 72 5.41 -4.43 -16.00
C ALA A 72 5.34 -2.94 -15.66
N ASP A 73 4.21 -2.48 -15.13
CA ASP A 73 3.92 -1.12 -14.70
C ASP A 73 3.97 -0.92 -13.18
N SER A 74 4.28 -1.98 -12.41
CA SER A 74 4.46 -1.92 -10.96
C SER A 74 5.78 -1.23 -10.58
N ASP A 75 5.76 -0.40 -9.53
CA ASP A 75 6.96 0.10 -8.88
C ASP A 75 7.22 -0.68 -7.59
N ARG A 76 8.40 -1.29 -7.48
CA ARG A 76 8.79 -2.12 -6.33
C ARG A 76 8.90 -1.35 -5.02
N ARG A 77 8.95 -0.02 -5.07
CA ARG A 77 8.98 0.84 -3.87
C ARG A 77 7.58 1.11 -3.30
N ARG A 78 6.53 0.61 -3.97
CA ARG A 78 5.14 0.69 -3.54
C ARG A 78 4.69 -0.61 -2.90
N PHE A 79 3.55 -0.54 -2.23
CA PHE A 79 2.88 -1.68 -1.62
C PHE A 79 1.36 -1.49 -1.74
N GLU A 80 0.58 -2.50 -1.35
CA GLU A 80 -0.87 -2.46 -1.48
C GLU A 80 -1.50 -1.58 -0.39
N SER A 81 -1.28 -1.94 0.87
CA SER A 81 -1.87 -1.26 2.03
C SER A 81 -1.02 -1.44 3.28
N SER A 82 -1.25 -0.60 4.30
CA SER A 82 -0.53 -0.68 5.57
C SER A 82 -1.36 -0.19 6.75
N SER A 83 -0.94 -0.56 7.97
CA SER A 83 -1.50 -0.05 9.22
C SER A 83 -0.43 -0.06 10.31
N GLY A 84 -0.25 1.05 11.03
CA GLY A 84 0.68 1.13 12.16
C GLY A 84 2.18 1.05 11.80
N VAL A 85 2.54 1.25 10.53
CA VAL A 85 3.92 1.21 10.03
C VAL A 85 4.31 2.50 9.34
N ASN A 86 5.58 2.87 9.45
CA ASN A 86 6.18 4.09 8.89
C ASN A 86 7.09 3.71 7.71
N PRO A 87 6.68 3.98 6.46
CA PRO A 87 7.45 3.67 5.25
C PRO A 87 8.28 4.84 4.71
N TRP A 88 8.32 5.98 5.39
CA TRP A 88 8.79 7.25 4.79
C TRP A 88 10.31 7.42 4.77
N THR A 89 11.02 6.70 5.65
CA THR A 89 12.47 6.65 5.60
C THR A 89 12.90 5.70 4.50
N LYS A 90 13.62 6.21 3.50
CA LYS A 90 14.10 5.40 2.39
C LYS A 90 14.96 4.25 2.92
N GLY A 91 14.63 3.02 2.52
CA GLY A 91 15.36 1.83 2.95
C GLY A 91 14.99 1.30 4.32
N GLU A 92 13.96 1.84 4.97
CA GLU A 92 13.54 1.43 6.30
C GLU A 92 12.02 1.32 6.41
N LEU A 93 11.55 0.25 7.06
CA LEU A 93 10.18 0.11 7.51
C LEU A 93 10.17 -0.08 9.02
N SER A 94 9.42 0.76 9.74
CA SER A 94 9.39 0.75 11.22
C SER A 94 7.96 0.90 11.76
N LEU A 95 7.76 0.73 13.07
CA LEU A 95 6.45 0.95 13.70
C LEU A 95 6.16 2.45 13.93
N LEU A 96 4.91 2.84 13.71
CA LEU A 96 4.37 4.14 14.11
C LEU A 96 4.17 4.22 15.64
N PRO A 97 4.16 5.43 16.22
CA PRO A 97 3.75 5.60 17.61
C PRO A 97 2.25 5.27 17.79
N ILE A 98 1.84 4.91 19.01
CA ILE A 98 0.41 4.87 19.36
C ILE A 98 -0.16 6.28 19.41
N THR A 99 -1.49 6.34 19.33
CA THR A 99 -2.26 7.49 19.80
C THR A 99 -2.62 7.35 21.28
N GLU A 100 -2.68 8.47 21.98
CA GLU A 100 -3.21 8.61 23.35
C GLU A 100 -4.45 9.50 23.32
N GLU A 101 -5.49 9.16 24.09
CA GLU A 101 -6.62 10.08 24.34
C GLU A 101 -6.14 11.24 25.19
N LYS A 102 -6.00 12.41 24.57
CA LYS A 102 -5.50 13.61 25.23
C LYS A 102 -6.62 14.30 25.99
N LEU A 103 -7.80 14.42 25.42
CA LEU A 103 -8.97 15.01 26.05
C LEU A 103 -10.22 14.26 25.64
N ASN A 104 -10.93 13.66 26.59
CA ASN A 104 -12.21 13.02 26.35
C ASN A 104 -13.31 14.07 26.14
N GLN A 105 -13.98 14.09 24.99
CA GLN A 105 -15.13 14.96 24.70
C GLN A 105 -16.10 14.27 23.74
N THR A 106 -17.39 14.29 24.08
CA THR A 106 -18.43 13.63 23.26
C THR A 106 -19.13 14.57 22.28
N GLY A 107 -18.68 15.82 22.19
CA GLY A 107 -19.21 16.80 21.24
C GLY A 107 -18.91 16.45 19.79
N THR A 108 -19.71 16.96 18.86
CA THR A 108 -19.48 16.79 17.42
C THR A 108 -18.76 18.00 16.80
N ASN A 109 -18.72 19.13 17.49
CA ASN A 109 -18.03 20.36 17.07
C ASN A 109 -16.60 20.45 17.63
N LEU A 110 -15.83 19.38 17.46
CA LEU A 110 -14.46 19.31 17.96
C LEU A 110 -13.49 19.79 16.89
N LYS A 111 -12.66 20.78 17.24
CA LYS A 111 -11.58 21.27 16.37
C LYS A 111 -10.27 21.37 17.14
N VAL A 112 -9.15 21.15 16.44
CA VAL A 112 -7.80 21.39 16.97
C VAL A 112 -7.02 22.25 15.99
N HIS A 113 -6.17 23.13 16.50
CA HIS A 113 -5.32 23.95 15.64
C HIS A 113 -4.05 24.34 16.37
N ARG A 114 -2.94 24.41 15.63
CA ARG A 114 -1.68 24.91 16.17
C ARG A 114 -1.70 26.43 16.14
N ILE A 115 -1.43 27.06 17.27
CA ILE A 115 -1.22 28.52 17.34
C ILE A 115 0.10 28.78 18.05
N GLY A 116 1.14 29.12 17.27
CA GLY A 116 2.50 29.24 17.77
C GLY A 116 3.03 27.93 18.34
N THR A 117 3.29 27.90 19.64
CA THR A 117 3.72 26.70 20.39
C THR A 117 2.57 25.98 21.09
N TYR A 118 1.35 26.51 21.02
CA TYR A 118 0.19 25.96 21.71
C TYR A 118 -0.62 25.08 20.78
N LEU A 119 -1.20 24.03 21.36
CA LEU A 119 -2.30 23.30 20.73
C LEU A 119 -3.61 23.87 21.29
N TYR A 120 -4.39 24.51 20.43
CA TYR A 120 -5.74 24.95 20.75
C TYR A 120 -6.75 23.88 20.37
N MET A 121 -7.84 23.85 21.13
CA MET A 121 -8.97 22.98 20.87
C MET A 121 -10.27 23.70 21.18
N ALA A 122 -11.28 23.46 20.36
CA ALA A 122 -12.64 23.96 20.57
C ALA A 122 -13.61 22.79 20.73
N TYR A 123 -14.52 22.90 21.68
CA TYR A 123 -15.59 21.94 21.93
C TYR A 123 -16.76 22.62 22.64
N GLY A 124 -18.00 22.41 22.17
CA GLY A 124 -19.15 23.18 22.68
C GLY A 124 -18.89 24.68 22.58
N SER A 125 -19.07 25.43 23.67
CA SER A 125 -18.74 26.86 23.80
C SER A 125 -17.33 27.13 24.34
N VAL A 126 -16.49 26.10 24.51
CA VAL A 126 -15.18 26.20 25.17
C VAL A 126 -14.06 26.25 24.15
N LEU A 127 -13.20 27.26 24.26
CA LEU A 127 -11.90 27.32 23.61
C LEU A 127 -10.83 27.05 24.68
N ALA A 128 -10.07 25.97 24.53
CA ALA A 128 -9.02 25.56 25.44
C ALA A 128 -7.67 25.45 24.75
N TRP A 129 -6.58 25.48 25.52
CA TRP A 129 -5.24 25.30 24.97
C TRP A 129 -4.29 24.61 25.95
N VAL A 130 -3.22 24.04 25.40
CA VAL A 130 -2.08 23.51 26.16
C VAL A 130 -0.77 24.01 25.56
N SER A 131 0.19 24.34 26.42
CA SER A 131 1.56 24.71 26.02
C SER A 131 2.50 23.51 25.89
N ASP A 132 2.15 22.41 26.55
CA ASP A 132 2.86 21.13 26.47
C ASP A 132 1.89 20.03 26.04
N ALA A 133 1.95 19.70 24.74
CA ALA A 133 1.13 18.67 24.15
C ALA A 133 1.75 17.26 24.30
N THR A 134 2.87 17.12 25.03
CA THR A 134 3.53 15.82 25.22
C THR A 134 2.94 15.01 26.38
N THR A 135 2.09 15.60 27.21
CA THR A 135 1.40 14.86 28.27
C THR A 135 0.44 13.83 27.70
N ALA A 136 0.27 12.69 28.39
CA ALA A 136 -0.61 11.61 27.93
C ALA A 136 -2.10 11.99 27.98
N SER A 137 -2.47 12.91 28.88
CA SER A 137 -3.80 13.50 29.00
C SER A 137 -3.68 14.96 29.39
N PHE A 138 -4.54 15.81 28.81
CA PHE A 138 -4.60 17.23 29.02
C PHE A 138 -5.54 17.55 30.18
N THR A 139 -5.09 18.42 31.08
CA THR A 139 -5.94 18.99 32.13
C THR A 139 -6.43 20.36 31.68
N ILE A 140 -7.73 20.49 31.45
CA ILE A 140 -8.37 21.76 31.09
C ILE A 140 -9.02 22.37 32.32
N SER A 141 -8.76 23.65 32.56
CA SER A 141 -9.17 24.42 33.73
C SER A 141 -9.41 25.88 33.36
N GLY A 142 -9.88 26.69 34.31
CA GLY A 142 -10.05 28.13 34.12
C GLY A 142 -8.76 28.91 33.83
N SER A 143 -7.59 28.29 33.95
CA SER A 143 -6.29 28.91 33.64
C SER A 143 -5.83 28.70 32.20
N ASN A 144 -6.46 27.79 31.45
CA ASN A 144 -6.09 27.42 30.08
C ASN A 144 -7.32 27.16 29.20
N SER A 145 -8.42 27.83 29.50
CA SER A 145 -9.63 27.82 28.69
C SER A 145 -10.43 29.11 28.86
N ILE A 146 -11.28 29.36 27.88
CA ILE A 146 -12.37 30.31 27.91
C ILE A 146 -13.64 29.51 27.61
N ASP A 147 -14.59 29.52 28.52
CA ASP A 147 -15.97 29.11 28.22
C ASP A 147 -16.77 30.36 27.84
N PHE A 148 -17.11 30.47 26.56
CA PHE A 148 -17.81 31.63 26.04
C PHE A 148 -19.23 31.78 26.62
N SER A 149 -19.86 30.68 27.06
CA SER A 149 -21.20 30.70 27.66
C SER A 149 -21.25 31.38 29.02
N THR A 150 -20.12 31.40 29.74
CA THR A 150 -19.99 31.97 31.08
C THR A 150 -19.06 33.19 31.12
N SER A 151 -18.36 33.49 30.03
CA SER A 151 -17.51 34.68 29.89
C SER A 151 -18.30 36.00 29.91
N THR A 152 -17.63 37.14 30.13
CA THR A 152 -18.24 38.47 29.95
C THR A 152 -17.50 39.22 28.85
N PRO A 153 -18.15 39.62 27.74
CA PRO A 153 -19.55 39.38 27.39
C PRO A 153 -19.84 37.91 27.02
N SER A 154 -20.92 37.33 27.56
CA SER A 154 -21.27 35.93 27.30
C SER A 154 -21.80 35.72 25.89
N ARG A 155 -21.50 34.56 25.31
CA ARG A 155 -22.02 34.07 24.03
C ARG A 155 -22.60 32.68 24.24
N SER A 156 -23.84 32.46 23.79
CA SER A 156 -24.61 31.24 24.05
C SER A 156 -24.38 30.09 23.06
N GLY A 157 -23.75 30.37 21.92
CA GLY A 157 -23.55 29.45 20.82
C GLY A 157 -22.36 28.51 20.99
N ASN A 158 -22.43 27.38 20.31
CA ASN A 158 -21.31 26.48 20.13
C ASN A 158 -20.30 27.09 19.15
N ILE A 159 -19.01 26.91 19.42
CA ILE A 159 -17.93 27.26 18.50
C ILE A 159 -18.04 26.36 17.27
N THR A 160 -18.10 26.96 16.09
CA THR A 160 -18.12 26.24 14.81
C THR A 160 -16.74 26.25 14.16
N ASP A 161 -15.98 27.32 14.37
CA ASP A 161 -14.65 27.48 13.81
C ASP A 161 -13.79 28.48 14.59
N PHE A 162 -12.47 28.37 14.47
CA PHE A 162 -11.53 29.33 15.02
C PHE A 162 -10.21 29.34 14.26
N HIS A 163 -9.58 30.50 14.20
CA HIS A 163 -8.25 30.67 13.58
C HIS A 163 -7.52 31.87 14.20
N SER A 164 -6.28 32.14 13.80
CA SER A 164 -5.40 33.09 14.45
C SER A 164 -4.53 33.84 13.44
N ASP A 165 -4.27 35.11 13.74
CA ASP A 165 -3.29 35.95 13.03
C ASP A 165 -1.92 35.94 13.73
N GLY A 166 -1.72 35.08 14.73
CA GLY A 166 -0.51 35.04 15.55
C GLY A 166 -0.48 36.04 16.71
N THR A 167 -1.51 36.89 16.86
CA THR A 167 -1.71 37.78 18.02
C THR A 167 -3.01 37.45 18.75
N TYR A 168 -4.09 37.30 18.00
CA TYR A 168 -5.44 37.00 18.47
C TYR A 168 -5.91 35.64 17.95
N VAL A 169 -6.79 35.01 18.71
CA VAL A 169 -7.58 33.86 18.26
C VAL A 169 -8.99 34.35 18.00
N TYR A 170 -9.43 34.28 16.75
CA TYR A 170 -10.79 34.63 16.31
C TYR A 170 -11.67 33.40 16.35
N VAL A 171 -12.92 33.57 16.78
CA VAL A 171 -13.85 32.46 17.04
C VAL A 171 -15.21 32.76 16.41
N ALA A 172 -15.74 31.76 15.71
CA ALA A 172 -17.05 31.73 15.06
C ALA A 172 -18.04 30.86 15.83
N PHE A 173 -19.33 31.23 15.83
CA PHE A 173 -20.39 30.58 16.59
C PHE A 173 -21.60 30.19 15.72
N GLY A 174 -21.35 29.98 14.44
CA GLY A 174 -22.37 29.84 13.41
C GLY A 174 -23.37 31.01 13.42
N ASN A 175 -24.64 30.68 13.20
CA ASN A 175 -25.73 31.66 13.27
C ASN A 175 -26.21 31.97 14.71
N SER A 176 -25.57 31.45 15.75
CA SER A 176 -26.03 31.68 17.13
C SER A 176 -25.60 33.04 17.64
N ASP A 177 -24.31 33.35 17.53
CA ASP A 177 -23.69 34.52 18.11
C ASP A 177 -22.73 35.21 17.14
N LYS A 178 -22.47 36.49 17.40
CA LYS A 178 -21.46 37.25 16.65
C LYS A 178 -20.06 36.71 16.95
N VAL A 179 -19.15 36.87 15.99
CA VAL A 179 -17.75 36.49 16.13
C VAL A 179 -17.11 37.08 17.40
N ALA A 180 -16.08 36.40 17.90
CA ALA A 180 -15.27 36.82 19.04
C ALA A 180 -13.79 36.82 18.72
N ARG A 181 -13.01 37.40 19.63
CA ARG A 181 -11.61 37.07 19.74
C ARG A 181 -11.12 37.09 21.18
N CYS A 182 -9.97 36.49 21.41
CA CYS A 182 -9.15 36.70 22.60
C CYS A 182 -7.68 36.83 22.19
N SER A 183 -6.86 37.41 23.06
CA SER A 183 -5.40 37.33 22.88
C SER A 183 -4.92 35.89 23.08
N ILE A 184 -3.86 35.48 22.37
CA ILE A 184 -3.28 34.15 22.54
C ILE A 184 -2.85 33.94 24.00
N ASN A 185 -3.15 32.76 24.55
CA ASN A 185 -2.86 32.35 25.92
C ASN A 185 -3.55 33.24 26.96
N SER A 186 -4.74 33.75 26.61
CA SER A 186 -5.59 34.55 27.50
C SER A 186 -6.83 33.76 27.92
N THR A 187 -7.21 33.90 29.19
CA THR A 187 -8.46 33.38 29.76
C THR A 187 -9.59 34.41 29.72
N THR A 188 -9.38 35.55 29.07
CA THR A 188 -10.37 36.62 28.93
C THR A 188 -10.72 36.85 27.47
N VAL A 189 -12.01 37.12 27.26
CA VAL A 189 -12.55 37.53 25.95
C VAL A 189 -12.26 39.01 25.75
N ASP A 190 -11.77 39.37 24.56
CA ASP A 190 -11.52 40.77 24.23
C ASP A 190 -12.82 41.55 24.08
N ALA A 191 -12.76 42.87 24.28
CA ALA A 191 -13.85 43.80 23.93
C ALA A 191 -13.94 44.01 22.39
N TRP A 192 -14.11 42.91 21.66
CA TRP A 192 -14.23 42.85 20.21
C TRP A 192 -15.31 41.83 19.80
N PRO A 193 -16.09 42.09 18.73
CA PRO A 193 -16.08 43.27 17.87
C PRO A 193 -16.60 44.54 18.59
N THR A 194 -16.00 45.69 18.27
CA THR A 194 -16.33 47.00 18.88
C THR A 194 -17.63 47.58 18.36
N SER A 195 -17.97 47.32 17.10
CA SER A 195 -19.21 47.76 16.44
C SER A 195 -19.80 46.74 15.46
N GLY A 196 -19.10 45.61 15.24
CA GLY A 196 -19.57 44.50 14.41
C GLY A 196 -20.65 43.63 15.04
N THR A 197 -21.58 43.17 14.21
CA THR A 197 -22.64 42.21 14.57
C THR A 197 -22.57 40.93 13.73
N GLN A 198 -21.46 40.73 13.00
CA GLN A 198 -21.36 39.66 12.02
C GLN A 198 -21.28 38.30 12.70
N LYS A 199 -22.04 37.37 12.15
CA LYS A 199 -22.06 35.95 12.50
C LYS A 199 -21.33 35.18 11.42
N ALA A 200 -20.69 34.07 11.77
CA ALA A 200 -19.95 33.26 10.82
C ALA A 200 -19.95 31.81 11.28
N ASP A 201 -20.03 30.88 10.33
CA ASP A 201 -19.82 29.45 10.54
C ASP A 201 -18.34 29.09 10.38
N ILE A 202 -17.64 29.79 9.46
CA ILE A 202 -16.22 29.65 9.15
C ILE A 202 -15.53 30.99 9.41
N ILE A 203 -14.36 30.96 10.05
CA ILE A 203 -13.53 32.14 10.29
C ILE A 203 -12.07 31.81 10.00
N GLU A 204 -11.49 32.47 9.01
CA GLU A 204 -10.15 32.15 8.53
C GLU A 204 -9.29 33.41 8.43
N VAL A 205 -8.03 33.32 8.84
CA VAL A 205 -7.02 34.31 8.49
C VAL A 205 -6.31 33.87 7.21
N ALA A 206 -6.77 34.37 6.06
CA ALA A 206 -6.26 34.01 4.75
C ALA A 206 -5.52 35.19 4.10
N ALA A 207 -4.27 34.97 3.68
CA ALA A 207 -3.43 35.98 3.05
C ALA A 207 -3.36 37.32 3.84
N GLY A 208 -3.32 37.23 5.17
CA GLY A 208 -3.25 38.39 6.07
C GLY A 208 -4.59 39.11 6.31
N ARG A 209 -5.72 38.52 5.89
CA ARG A 209 -7.07 39.09 6.02
C ARG A 209 -7.97 38.17 6.81
N LEU A 210 -8.88 38.76 7.58
CA LEU A 210 -9.88 38.01 8.34
C LEU A 210 -11.14 37.81 7.48
N ILE A 211 -11.40 36.58 7.08
CA ILE A 211 -12.54 36.22 6.23
C ILE A 211 -13.54 35.41 7.03
N GLY A 212 -14.81 35.81 6.96
CA GLY A 212 -15.93 35.06 7.51
C GLY A 212 -16.80 34.49 6.40
N ALA A 213 -17.41 33.34 6.64
CA ALA A 213 -18.46 32.81 5.80
C ALA A 213 -19.63 32.25 6.61
N THR A 214 -20.82 32.31 6.03
CA THR A 214 -22.07 31.84 6.63
C THR A 214 -22.70 30.75 5.77
N ALA A 215 -23.15 29.69 6.42
CA ALA A 215 -23.88 28.60 5.79
C ALA A 215 -25.36 28.96 5.58
N SER A 216 -25.97 29.72 6.49
CA SER A 216 -27.41 30.07 6.41
C SER A 216 -27.75 31.05 5.29
N ASP A 217 -26.89 32.03 5.04
CA ASP A 217 -27.11 33.10 4.06
C ASP A 217 -26.21 32.96 2.82
N ALA A 218 -25.46 31.85 2.73
CA ALA A 218 -24.47 31.57 1.69
C ALA A 218 -23.46 32.72 1.46
N ASN A 219 -23.22 33.57 2.46
CA ASN A 219 -22.45 34.80 2.31
C ASN A 219 -20.99 34.61 2.75
N ILE A 220 -20.04 35.11 1.96
CA ILE A 220 -18.61 35.20 2.29
C ILE A 220 -18.18 36.67 2.28
N PHE A 221 -17.41 37.09 3.28
CA PHE A 221 -17.09 38.49 3.51
C PHE A 221 -15.75 38.70 4.23
N GLU A 222 -15.12 39.85 3.98
CA GLU A 222 -13.96 40.31 4.74
C GLU A 222 -14.41 41.10 5.98
N LEU A 223 -13.76 40.87 7.11
CA LEU A 223 -13.95 41.61 8.34
C LEU A 223 -12.84 42.64 8.55
N ASN A 224 -13.21 43.85 8.95
CA ASN A 224 -12.27 44.88 9.35
C ASN A 224 -11.82 44.73 10.82
N ALA A 225 -10.90 45.59 11.28
CA ALA A 225 -10.37 45.57 12.64
C ALA A 225 -11.44 45.76 13.75
N ASN A 226 -12.62 46.28 13.43
CA ASN A 226 -13.76 46.44 14.35
C ASN A 226 -14.76 45.26 14.31
N GLY A 227 -14.47 44.26 13.48
CA GLY A 227 -15.33 43.09 13.21
C GLY A 227 -16.61 43.41 12.45
N GLN A 228 -16.63 44.51 11.71
CA GLN A 228 -17.66 44.81 10.71
C GLN A 228 -17.22 44.29 9.36
N LYS A 229 -18.17 44.05 8.45
CA LYS A 229 -17.83 43.82 7.04
C LYS A 229 -17.01 44.99 6.51
N PHE A 230 -15.92 44.69 5.81
CA PHE A 230 -15.06 45.70 5.23
C PHE A 230 -15.81 46.38 4.07
N SER A 231 -16.10 47.68 4.21
CA SER A 231 -16.84 48.42 3.20
C SER A 231 -16.03 48.55 1.90
N GLY A 232 -16.62 48.14 0.78
CA GLY A 232 -15.98 48.20 -0.53
C GLY A 232 -15.02 47.06 -0.85
N SER A 233 -14.94 46.02 0.00
CA SER A 233 -14.18 44.81 -0.27
C SER A 233 -15.11 43.60 -0.42
N LEU A 234 -14.62 42.37 -0.15
CA LEU A 234 -15.40 41.14 -0.26
C LEU A 234 -16.66 41.18 0.62
N ASP A 235 -17.82 41.14 -0.04
CA ASP A 235 -19.13 40.80 0.52
C ASP A 235 -19.95 40.18 -0.61
N TYR A 236 -20.04 38.85 -0.63
CA TYR A 236 -20.59 38.11 -1.76
C TYR A 236 -21.56 37.02 -1.32
N THR A 237 -22.73 36.99 -1.97
CA THR A 237 -23.71 35.91 -1.87
C THR A 237 -23.92 35.32 -3.26
N PRO A 238 -23.67 34.01 -3.46
CA PRO A 238 -23.95 33.31 -4.71
C PRO A 238 -25.43 33.41 -5.10
N GLN A 239 -25.73 33.34 -6.41
CA GLN A 239 -27.12 33.34 -6.87
C GLN A 239 -27.89 32.08 -6.45
N LEU A 240 -27.19 30.97 -6.26
CA LEU A 240 -27.78 29.72 -5.81
C LEU A 240 -27.85 29.71 -4.28
N ALA A 241 -29.06 29.88 -3.74
CA ALA A 241 -29.30 29.97 -2.30
C ALA A 241 -28.92 28.71 -1.50
N GLN A 242 -28.66 27.58 -2.16
CA GLN A 242 -28.22 26.33 -1.52
C GLN A 242 -26.70 26.16 -1.51
N THR A 243 -25.93 27.17 -1.97
CA THR A 243 -24.47 27.12 -1.90
C THR A 243 -24.01 27.18 -0.45
N GLN A 244 -23.22 26.20 -0.02
CA GLN A 244 -22.65 26.14 1.31
C GLN A 244 -21.14 26.30 1.23
N TRP A 245 -20.61 27.39 1.79
CA TRP A 245 -19.16 27.55 2.01
C TRP A 245 -18.67 26.50 3.02
N LYS A 246 -17.48 25.94 2.78
CA LYS A 246 -16.91 24.83 3.56
C LYS A 246 -15.55 25.13 4.16
N SER A 247 -14.67 25.78 3.42
CA SER A 247 -13.30 26.05 3.86
C SER A 247 -12.71 27.21 3.06
N ILE A 248 -11.75 27.91 3.66
CA ILE A 248 -11.07 29.07 3.10
C ILE A 248 -9.58 28.87 3.38
N THR A 249 -8.72 29.23 2.43
CA THR A 249 -7.26 29.16 2.62
C THR A 249 -6.56 30.24 1.80
N GLY A 250 -5.45 30.76 2.32
CA GLY A 250 -4.61 31.70 1.59
C GLY A 250 -3.69 30.96 0.62
N GLY A 251 -3.69 31.34 -0.65
CA GLY A 251 -2.81 30.78 -1.68
C GLY A 251 -1.79 31.79 -2.22
N PRO A 252 -0.93 31.36 -3.15
CA PRO A 252 0.15 32.18 -3.69
C PRO A 252 -0.32 33.36 -4.54
N SER A 253 -1.52 33.27 -5.13
CA SER A 253 -2.09 34.26 -6.05
C SER A 253 -3.40 34.87 -5.53
N GLY A 254 -3.73 34.72 -4.25
CA GLY A 254 -4.96 35.26 -3.65
C GLY A 254 -5.54 34.35 -2.57
N ILE A 255 -6.85 34.44 -2.37
CA ILE A 255 -7.58 33.60 -1.40
C ILE A 255 -8.37 32.54 -2.18
N TYR A 256 -8.40 31.32 -1.67
CA TYR A 256 -9.21 30.23 -2.21
C TYR A 256 -10.31 29.89 -1.22
N ALA A 257 -11.53 29.68 -1.71
CA ALA A 257 -12.68 29.30 -0.90
C ALA A 257 -13.41 28.13 -1.56
N ALA A 258 -13.75 27.12 -0.78
CA ALA A 258 -14.52 25.97 -1.24
C ALA A 258 -16.00 26.12 -0.87
N ALA A 259 -16.88 25.76 -1.81
CA ALA A 259 -18.30 25.63 -1.54
C ALA A 259 -18.90 24.43 -2.26
N ASN A 260 -19.94 23.85 -1.66
CA ASN A 260 -20.73 22.77 -2.27
C ASN A 260 -22.07 23.32 -2.73
N THR A 261 -22.53 22.88 -3.90
CA THR A 261 -23.86 23.16 -4.43
C THR A 261 -24.31 21.97 -5.27
N ASP A 262 -25.53 21.48 -5.08
CA ASP A 262 -26.09 20.35 -5.83
C ASP A 262 -25.13 19.14 -5.88
N ASN A 263 -24.66 18.71 -4.71
CA ASN A 263 -23.73 17.60 -4.51
C ASN A 263 -22.42 17.71 -5.32
N THR A 264 -21.99 18.94 -5.61
CA THR A 264 -20.79 19.21 -6.39
C THR A 264 -19.92 20.23 -5.68
N GLY A 265 -18.69 19.84 -5.36
CA GLY A 265 -17.69 20.71 -4.76
C GLY A 265 -17.03 21.65 -5.78
N THR A 266 -16.93 22.92 -5.44
CA THR A 266 -16.36 23.97 -6.29
C THR A 266 -15.34 24.78 -5.48
N VAL A 267 -14.16 24.99 -6.07
CA VAL A 267 -13.15 25.91 -5.56
C VAL A 267 -13.31 27.24 -6.28
N TYR A 268 -13.35 28.31 -5.50
CA TYR A 268 -13.38 29.69 -5.96
C TYR A 268 -12.04 30.35 -5.65
N HIS A 269 -11.61 31.24 -6.52
CA HIS A 269 -10.48 32.15 -6.33
C HIS A 269 -11.00 33.57 -6.10
N ILE A 270 -10.42 34.23 -5.11
CA ILE A 270 -10.73 35.60 -4.69
C ILE A 270 -9.46 36.40 -4.88
N ASN A 271 -9.49 37.24 -5.92
CA ASN A 271 -8.37 38.09 -6.30
C ASN A 271 -8.23 39.29 -5.36
N VAL A 272 -7.00 39.81 -5.27
CA VAL A 272 -6.71 41.10 -4.65
C VAL A 272 -6.58 42.13 -5.78
N ASP A 273 -7.35 43.20 -5.74
CA ASP A 273 -7.23 44.29 -6.71
C ASP A 273 -5.87 44.97 -6.56
N ALA A 274 -5.10 45.03 -7.65
CA ALA A 274 -3.75 45.59 -7.63
C ALA A 274 -3.72 47.11 -7.40
N SER A 275 -4.85 47.80 -7.59
CA SER A 275 -4.94 49.27 -7.54
C SER A 275 -5.17 49.77 -6.12
N ASP A 276 -6.06 49.12 -5.37
CA ASP A 276 -6.50 49.54 -4.04
C ASP A 276 -6.35 48.47 -2.94
N GLY A 277 -5.98 47.25 -3.32
CA GLY A 277 -5.81 46.14 -2.38
C GLY A 277 -7.13 45.60 -1.81
N THR A 278 -8.29 45.88 -2.41
CA THR A 278 -9.55 45.26 -2.01
C THR A 278 -9.67 43.84 -2.53
N LEU A 279 -10.49 43.01 -1.88
CA LEU A 279 -10.80 41.67 -2.37
C LEU A 279 -11.94 41.73 -3.38
N GLN A 280 -11.73 41.08 -4.52
CA GLN A 280 -12.69 41.01 -5.62
C GLN A 280 -13.72 39.89 -5.41
N THR A 281 -14.76 39.88 -6.25
CA THR A 281 -15.78 38.84 -6.22
C THR A 281 -15.18 37.45 -6.49
N PRO A 282 -15.61 36.39 -5.76
CA PRO A 282 -15.14 35.04 -6.02
C PRO A 282 -15.45 34.58 -7.45
N VAL A 283 -14.46 33.99 -8.12
CA VAL A 283 -14.60 33.37 -9.46
C VAL A 283 -14.29 31.88 -9.37
N ILE A 284 -14.99 31.05 -10.14
CA ILE A 284 -14.74 29.60 -10.13
C ILE A 284 -13.33 29.32 -10.68
N SER A 285 -12.51 28.61 -9.92
CA SER A 285 -11.16 28.21 -10.32
C SER A 285 -11.00 26.72 -10.58
N GLY A 286 -11.84 25.87 -9.97
CA GLY A 286 -11.87 24.43 -10.21
C GLY A 286 -13.17 23.81 -9.69
N GLN A 287 -13.57 22.68 -10.27
CA GLN A 287 -14.80 21.98 -9.88
C GLN A 287 -14.58 20.47 -9.84
N LEU A 288 -15.14 19.81 -8.83
CA LEU A 288 -15.12 18.36 -8.70
C LEU A 288 -16.14 17.71 -9.63
N PRO A 289 -15.98 16.40 -9.95
CA PRO A 289 -17.03 15.63 -10.60
C PRO A 289 -18.34 15.64 -9.79
N HIS A 290 -19.48 15.54 -10.47
CA HIS A 290 -20.78 15.48 -9.81
C HIS A 290 -20.88 14.30 -8.82
N GLY A 291 -21.54 14.52 -7.68
CA GLY A 291 -21.65 13.54 -6.60
C GLY A 291 -20.41 13.47 -5.72
N GLU A 292 -19.55 14.49 -5.74
CA GLU A 292 -18.39 14.64 -4.87
C GLU A 292 -18.35 16.05 -4.28
N GLU A 293 -18.30 16.12 -2.96
CA GLU A 293 -18.37 17.35 -2.19
C GLU A 293 -17.05 17.63 -1.48
N ILE A 294 -16.72 18.90 -1.29
CA ILE A 294 -15.52 19.32 -0.53
C ILE A 294 -15.87 19.41 0.95
N ASN A 295 -15.00 18.85 1.79
CA ASN A 295 -15.04 18.99 3.24
C ASN A 295 -14.06 20.08 3.71
N GLU A 296 -12.83 20.09 3.18
CA GLU A 296 -11.81 21.09 3.52
C GLU A 296 -10.84 21.32 2.36
N ILE A 297 -10.27 22.53 2.26
CA ILE A 297 -9.14 22.84 1.37
C ILE A 297 -7.98 23.42 2.17
N LEU A 298 -6.75 23.14 1.73
CA LEU A 298 -5.55 23.73 2.28
C LEU A 298 -4.55 24.01 1.16
N ALA A 299 -4.10 25.25 1.05
CA ALA A 299 -3.03 25.61 0.13
C ALA A 299 -1.66 25.45 0.83
N TYR A 300 -0.75 24.76 0.17
CA TYR A 300 0.63 24.58 0.62
C TYR A 300 1.59 24.93 -0.53
N GLY A 301 1.99 26.20 -0.58
CA GLY A 301 2.67 26.75 -1.75
C GLY A 301 1.74 26.76 -2.97
N GLU A 302 2.20 26.22 -4.10
CA GLU A 302 1.42 26.12 -5.34
C GLU A 302 0.53 24.86 -5.42
N VAL A 303 0.56 24.02 -4.38
CA VAL A 303 -0.28 22.83 -4.28
C VAL A 303 -1.53 23.16 -3.47
N LEU A 304 -2.71 22.89 -4.02
CA LEU A 304 -3.96 22.90 -3.27
C LEU A 304 -4.35 21.46 -2.98
N VAL A 305 -4.46 21.10 -1.71
CA VAL A 305 -5.00 19.81 -1.28
C VAL A 305 -6.46 19.94 -0.92
N ILE A 306 -7.23 18.90 -1.22
CA ILE A 306 -8.69 18.91 -1.08
C ILE A 306 -9.12 17.62 -0.38
N ALA A 307 -9.78 17.77 0.76
CA ALA A 307 -10.49 16.70 1.45
C ALA A 307 -11.94 16.66 0.93
N THR A 308 -12.41 15.49 0.51
CA THR A 308 -13.70 15.33 -0.16
C THR A 308 -14.53 14.21 0.45
N SER A 309 -15.81 14.15 0.07
CA SER A 309 -16.72 13.05 0.41
C SER A 309 -16.30 11.68 -0.13
N LYS A 310 -15.31 11.61 -1.05
CA LYS A 310 -14.79 10.36 -1.62
C LYS A 310 -13.35 10.03 -1.24
N GLY A 311 -12.60 11.02 -0.77
CA GLY A 311 -11.18 10.84 -0.46
C GLY A 311 -10.37 12.12 -0.55
N PHE A 312 -9.07 11.93 -0.74
CA PHE A 312 -8.07 13.00 -0.77
C PHE A 312 -7.63 13.31 -2.20
N ARG A 313 -7.48 14.59 -2.55
CA ARG A 313 -6.96 15.04 -3.85
C ARG A 313 -5.84 16.05 -3.67
N THR A 314 -4.89 16.01 -4.60
CA THR A 314 -3.94 17.12 -4.81
C THR A 314 -4.26 17.84 -6.12
N SER A 315 -3.99 19.13 -6.15
CA SER A 315 -4.27 20.01 -7.27
C SER A 315 -3.14 21.02 -7.43
N LEU A 316 -2.99 21.57 -8.63
CA LEU A 316 -2.04 22.65 -8.91
C LEU A 316 -2.75 23.98 -9.06
N ILE A 317 -2.22 25.00 -8.40
CA ILE A 317 -2.61 26.39 -8.55
C ILE A 317 -1.78 27.01 -9.66
N ASP A 318 -2.44 27.52 -10.70
CA ASP A 318 -1.81 28.44 -11.64
C ASP A 318 -1.70 29.82 -11.01
N THR A 319 -0.48 30.27 -10.72
CA THR A 319 -0.22 31.54 -10.05
C THR A 319 -0.54 32.76 -10.91
N GLN A 320 -0.69 32.61 -12.22
CA GLN A 320 -1.02 33.71 -13.13
C GLN A 320 -2.53 33.91 -13.27
N SER A 321 -3.28 32.82 -13.41
CA SER A 321 -4.73 32.88 -13.63
C SER A 321 -5.57 32.64 -12.38
N GLY A 322 -5.00 32.03 -11.34
CA GLY A 322 -5.73 31.54 -10.17
C GLY A 322 -6.54 30.26 -10.44
N ALA A 323 -6.43 29.67 -11.63
CA ALA A 323 -7.09 28.41 -11.96
C ALA A 323 -6.49 27.24 -11.18
N VAL A 324 -7.33 26.26 -10.86
CA VAL A 324 -6.94 25.06 -10.11
C VAL A 324 -7.12 23.82 -10.97
N THR A 325 -6.02 23.14 -11.27
CA THR A 325 -6.04 21.84 -11.96
C THR A 325 -6.16 20.73 -10.92
N ILE A 326 -7.35 20.13 -10.81
CA ILE A 326 -7.65 19.10 -9.81
C ILE A 326 -7.19 17.72 -10.29
N GLY A 327 -6.39 17.05 -9.46
CA GLY A 327 -5.88 15.69 -9.73
C GLY A 327 -6.86 14.57 -9.37
N PRO A 328 -6.49 13.30 -9.63
CA PRO A 328 -7.28 12.12 -9.26
C PRO A 328 -7.54 12.03 -7.75
N VAL A 329 -8.60 11.29 -7.37
CA VAL A 329 -8.92 10.99 -5.97
C VAL A 329 -8.13 9.79 -5.49
N ILE A 330 -7.56 9.91 -4.29
CA ILE A 330 -7.09 8.80 -3.48
C ILE A 330 -8.25 8.40 -2.57
N GLU A 331 -8.88 7.26 -2.86
CA GLU A 331 -10.07 6.76 -2.16
C GLU A 331 -9.73 5.95 -0.89
N GLU A 332 -8.44 5.73 -0.62
CA GLU A 332 -7.99 5.01 0.57
C GLU A 332 -8.44 5.73 1.85
N GLY A 333 -9.13 5.01 2.73
CA GLY A 333 -9.74 5.56 3.94
C GLY A 333 -11.12 6.19 3.75
N GLY A 334 -11.67 6.18 2.53
CA GLY A 334 -12.98 6.75 2.23
C GLY A 334 -12.98 8.29 2.32
N ALA A 335 -14.06 8.87 2.81
CA ALA A 335 -14.20 10.33 2.91
C ALA A 335 -13.07 10.96 3.75
N ALA A 336 -12.39 11.95 3.17
CA ALA A 336 -11.43 12.77 3.88
C ALA A 336 -12.16 13.96 4.51
N ASN A 337 -12.02 14.15 5.81
CA ASN A 337 -12.81 15.11 6.59
C ASN A 337 -12.01 16.34 6.99
N SER A 338 -10.69 16.21 7.12
CA SER A 338 -9.82 17.33 7.50
C SER A 338 -8.43 17.23 6.89
N LEU A 339 -7.69 18.33 6.90
CA LEU A 339 -6.35 18.48 6.32
C LEU A 339 -5.39 19.17 7.29
N GLU A 340 -4.10 18.85 7.18
CA GLU A 340 -3.01 19.60 7.83
C GLU A 340 -1.71 19.34 7.06
N ALA A 341 -0.85 20.35 6.93
CA ALA A 341 0.43 20.23 6.21
C ALA A 341 1.61 20.68 7.07
N ASP A 342 2.71 19.94 7.01
CA ASP A 342 3.94 20.22 7.76
C ASP A 342 5.16 19.58 7.05
N GLY A 343 6.18 20.39 6.79
CA GLY A 343 7.35 19.99 6.01
C GLY A 343 6.99 19.49 4.61
N ASN A 344 7.41 18.27 4.28
CA ASN A 344 7.17 17.68 2.96
C ASN A 344 5.83 16.92 2.87
N PHE A 345 5.05 16.91 3.95
CA PHE A 345 3.90 16.02 4.08
C PHE A 345 2.61 16.80 4.26
N VAL A 346 1.54 16.14 3.83
CA VAL A 346 0.16 16.49 4.17
C VAL A 346 -0.50 15.29 4.82
N TRP A 347 -1.32 15.56 5.83
CA TRP A 347 -2.14 14.60 6.52
C TRP A 347 -3.60 14.84 6.17
N TRP A 348 -4.37 13.75 6.11
CA TRP A 348 -5.82 13.86 6.05
C TRP A 348 -6.50 12.92 7.03
N GLY A 349 -7.64 13.39 7.54
CA GLY A 349 -8.47 12.68 8.51
C GLY A 349 -9.50 11.79 7.83
N GLY A 350 -9.45 10.48 8.08
CA GLY A 350 -10.43 9.51 7.61
C GLY A 350 -11.54 9.23 8.63
N SER A 351 -12.25 8.13 8.44
CA SER A 351 -13.21 7.59 9.40
C SER A 351 -12.53 6.88 10.57
N SER A 352 -13.26 6.68 11.67
CA SER A 352 -12.83 5.81 12.78
C SER A 352 -11.45 6.13 13.34
N GLY A 353 -11.17 7.43 13.53
CA GLY A 353 -9.92 7.90 14.10
C GLY A 353 -8.68 7.56 13.27
N GLN A 354 -8.84 7.26 11.98
CA GLN A 354 -7.73 6.96 11.07
C GLN A 354 -7.20 8.25 10.46
N ILE A 355 -5.87 8.35 10.40
CA ILE A 355 -5.16 9.42 9.71
C ILE A 355 -4.29 8.78 8.65
N TYR A 356 -4.19 9.48 7.53
CA TYR A 356 -3.30 9.12 6.45
C TYR A 356 -2.34 10.26 6.16
N ARG A 357 -1.23 9.92 5.50
CA ARG A 357 -0.17 10.87 5.17
C ARG A 357 0.26 10.69 3.73
N ALA A 358 0.51 11.80 3.04
CA ALA A 358 1.06 11.85 1.70
C ALA A 358 2.34 12.71 1.65
N ASP A 359 3.35 12.24 0.90
CA ASP A 359 4.61 12.92 0.63
C ASP A 359 4.46 13.77 -0.65
N LEU A 360 4.49 15.10 -0.49
CA LEU A 360 4.35 16.05 -1.61
C LEU A 360 5.64 16.18 -2.44
N THR A 361 6.71 15.46 -2.12
CA THR A 361 7.96 15.44 -2.91
C THR A 361 8.07 14.24 -3.85
N LYS A 362 7.17 13.26 -3.72
CA LYS A 362 7.17 12.02 -4.51
C LYS A 362 5.78 11.74 -5.04
N PHE A 363 5.69 11.47 -6.35
CA PHE A 363 4.43 11.20 -7.02
C PHE A 363 4.48 9.86 -7.73
N THR A 364 3.41 9.08 -7.61
CA THR A 364 3.25 7.78 -8.27
C THR A 364 2.61 7.94 -9.64
N SER A 365 1.84 9.01 -9.84
CA SER A 365 1.38 9.51 -11.13
C SER A 365 1.13 11.02 -11.03
N THR A 366 0.76 11.67 -12.15
CA THR A 366 0.47 13.12 -12.16
C THR A 366 -0.59 13.47 -11.11
N LEU A 367 -0.22 14.30 -10.13
CA LEU A 367 -1.07 14.74 -9.01
C LEU A 367 -1.56 13.63 -8.07
N VAL A 368 -0.87 12.48 -8.06
CA VAL A 368 -1.07 11.43 -7.04
C VAL A 368 0.22 11.28 -6.24
N PRO A 369 0.33 11.92 -5.06
CA PRO A 369 1.51 11.78 -4.22
C PRO A 369 1.66 10.35 -3.70
N ALA A 370 2.85 9.98 -3.27
CA ALA A 370 3.07 8.78 -2.48
C ALA A 370 2.32 8.93 -1.15
N PHE A 371 1.50 7.94 -0.78
CA PHE A 371 0.64 8.02 0.39
C PHE A 371 0.62 6.71 1.20
N ALA A 372 0.31 6.75 2.49
CA ALA A 372 0.10 5.56 3.32
C ALA A 372 -0.78 5.87 4.52
N SER A 373 -1.34 4.83 5.14
CA SER A 373 -1.94 4.93 6.47
C SER A 373 -0.89 5.41 7.48
N ASP A 374 -1.30 6.32 8.36
CA ASP A 374 -0.47 6.89 9.41
C ASP A 374 -1.03 6.48 10.77
N LEU A 375 -1.34 7.44 11.65
CA LEU A 375 -1.84 7.13 12.98
C LEU A 375 -3.24 6.52 12.93
N VAL A 376 -3.44 5.52 13.79
CA VAL A 376 -4.75 4.89 14.01
C VAL A 376 -5.12 5.10 15.46
N SER A 377 -6.30 5.68 15.70
CA SER A 377 -6.80 5.86 17.06
C SER A 377 -6.96 4.52 17.78
N THR A 378 -6.41 4.42 18.98
CA THR A 378 -6.53 3.23 19.86
C THR A 378 -7.88 3.13 20.57
N GLY A 379 -8.72 4.18 20.51
CA GLY A 379 -10.03 4.22 21.17
C GLY A 379 -11.10 5.10 20.50
N GLY A 380 -10.71 5.98 19.56
CA GLY A 380 -11.64 6.81 18.80
C GLY A 380 -12.26 6.05 17.62
N SER A 381 -13.57 6.21 17.44
CA SER A 381 -14.40 5.58 16.40
C SER A 381 -15.09 6.58 15.47
N GLY A 382 -15.02 7.87 15.79
CA GLY A 382 -15.57 8.98 15.02
C GLY A 382 -14.66 9.45 13.89
N ASN A 383 -15.25 10.24 12.98
CA ASN A 383 -14.51 10.87 11.90
C ASN A 383 -13.52 11.89 12.45
N VAL A 384 -12.32 11.91 11.88
CA VAL A 384 -11.29 12.88 12.23
C VAL A 384 -11.67 14.25 11.67
N ALA A 385 -12.24 15.12 12.50
CA ALA A 385 -12.82 16.39 12.08
C ALA A 385 -11.80 17.52 11.91
N SER A 386 -10.61 17.37 12.48
CA SER A 386 -9.56 18.39 12.46
C SER A 386 -8.23 17.78 12.88
N ILE A 387 -7.13 18.24 12.27
CA ILE A 387 -5.76 17.80 12.55
C ILE A 387 -4.90 19.03 12.86
N ALA A 388 -3.93 18.87 13.75
CA ALA A 388 -2.92 19.88 14.04
C ALA A 388 -1.54 19.25 14.26
N ARG A 389 -0.50 19.92 13.77
CA ARG A 389 0.90 19.50 13.97
C ARG A 389 1.62 20.40 14.97
N VAL A 390 2.03 19.86 16.12
CA VAL A 390 2.74 20.62 17.17
C VAL A 390 3.99 19.87 17.59
N SER A 391 5.13 20.56 17.62
CA SER A 391 6.42 19.98 18.05
C SER A 391 6.75 18.65 17.35
N SER A 392 6.51 18.61 16.03
CA SER A 392 6.70 17.44 15.18
C SER A 392 5.81 16.22 15.48
N LYS A 393 4.73 16.39 16.25
CA LYS A 393 3.72 15.37 16.54
C LYS A 393 2.34 15.75 16.01
N THR A 394 1.57 14.74 15.62
CA THR A 394 0.22 14.89 15.08
C THR A 394 -0.81 14.74 16.20
N TYR A 395 -1.75 15.67 16.23
CA TYR A 395 -2.91 15.70 17.11
C TYR A 395 -4.16 15.85 16.26
N PHE A 396 -5.27 15.30 16.74
CA PHE A 396 -6.51 15.33 15.98
C PHE A 396 -7.73 15.29 16.88
N ALA A 397 -8.83 15.85 16.38
CA ALA A 397 -10.14 15.74 16.98
C ALA A 397 -10.95 14.66 16.28
N ALA A 398 -11.46 13.68 17.02
CA ALA A 398 -12.37 12.65 16.53
C ALA A 398 -13.79 12.97 17.02
N THR A 399 -14.71 13.12 16.07
CA THR A 399 -16.11 13.51 16.30
C THR A 399 -16.78 12.57 17.30
N GLY A 400 -17.27 13.09 18.43
CA GLY A 400 -17.97 12.28 19.43
C GLY A 400 -17.07 11.50 20.40
N ASP A 401 -15.75 11.54 20.24
CA ASP A 401 -14.81 10.81 21.11
C ASP A 401 -13.82 11.72 21.86
N GLY A 402 -13.30 12.76 21.20
CA GLY A 402 -12.43 13.75 21.84
C GLY A 402 -11.21 14.13 21.03
N VAL A 403 -10.17 14.59 21.72
CA VAL A 403 -8.87 14.93 21.15
C VAL A 403 -7.87 13.81 21.43
N TYR A 404 -7.19 13.37 20.39
CA TYR A 404 -6.16 12.35 20.41
C TYR A 404 -4.85 12.93 19.87
N GLY A 405 -3.74 12.26 20.15
CA GLY A 405 -2.47 12.62 19.53
C GLY A 405 -1.40 11.56 19.75
N GLU A 406 -0.29 11.70 19.02
CA GLU A 406 0.85 10.81 19.16
C GLU A 406 1.31 10.68 20.62
N SER A 407 1.83 9.49 20.94
CA SER A 407 2.34 9.21 22.28
C SER A 407 3.34 10.25 22.75
N GLY A 408 3.10 10.79 23.94
CA GLY A 408 4.00 11.69 24.63
C GLY A 408 5.42 11.15 24.78
N THR A 409 5.49 9.88 25.18
CA THR A 409 6.72 9.16 25.54
C THR A 409 7.30 8.34 24.39
N GLY A 410 6.66 8.34 23.21
CA GLY A 410 7.15 7.66 22.01
C GLY A 410 6.82 6.16 21.97
N VAL A 411 5.82 5.72 22.72
CA VAL A 411 5.35 4.32 22.69
C VAL A 411 4.91 3.95 21.28
N LYS A 412 5.37 2.80 20.78
CA LYS A 412 5.03 2.25 19.45
C LYS A 412 3.73 1.46 19.48
N VAL A 413 3.02 1.37 18.36
CA VAL A 413 1.89 0.44 18.23
C VAL A 413 2.30 -0.98 18.58
N ALA A 414 1.40 -1.75 19.20
CA ALA A 414 1.71 -3.12 19.61
C ALA A 414 2.09 -3.98 18.39
N THR A 415 1.33 -3.83 17.31
CA THR A 415 1.53 -4.53 16.04
C THR A 415 1.25 -3.56 14.89
N GLY A 416 2.03 -3.67 13.81
CA GLY A 416 1.79 -2.99 12.54
C GLY A 416 1.90 -3.97 11.38
N THR A 417 1.15 -3.74 10.31
CA THR A 417 1.10 -4.61 9.12
C THR A 417 1.39 -3.82 7.85
N LEU A 418 2.04 -4.48 6.89
CA LEU A 418 2.21 -4.00 5.52
C LEU A 418 1.89 -5.13 4.56
N THR A 419 0.89 -4.91 3.70
CA THR A 419 0.55 -5.81 2.60
C THR A 419 1.37 -5.38 1.39
N ILE A 420 2.31 -6.23 0.97
CA ILE A 420 3.20 -5.94 -0.17
C ILE A 420 2.40 -5.91 -1.48
N GLY A 421 1.39 -6.77 -1.56
CA GLY A 421 0.64 -7.05 -2.78
C GLY A 421 0.90 -8.45 -3.31
N GLU A 422 0.38 -8.72 -4.50
CA GLU A 422 0.51 -9.98 -5.20
C GLU A 422 1.83 -10.07 -5.97
N VAL A 423 2.57 -11.17 -5.76
CA VAL A 423 3.83 -11.45 -6.43
C VAL A 423 3.65 -12.64 -7.36
N SER A 424 3.88 -12.42 -8.65
CA SER A 424 3.67 -13.41 -9.72
C SER A 424 4.99 -13.89 -10.35
N TRP A 425 6.11 -13.32 -9.94
CA TRP A 425 7.40 -13.42 -10.63
C TRP A 425 7.30 -13.09 -12.12
N SER A 426 6.40 -12.18 -12.47
CA SER A 426 6.14 -11.71 -13.84
C SER A 426 5.81 -12.84 -14.82
N THR A 427 5.15 -13.90 -14.36
CA THR A 427 4.66 -15.00 -15.20
C THR A 427 3.39 -15.64 -14.64
N VAL A 428 2.64 -16.35 -15.47
CA VAL A 428 1.42 -17.09 -15.06
C VAL A 428 1.67 -18.58 -14.79
N VAL A 429 2.94 -19.03 -14.84
CA VAL A 429 3.28 -20.44 -14.58
C VAL A 429 3.21 -20.73 -13.08
N PRO A 430 2.69 -21.87 -12.61
CA PRO A 430 2.68 -22.20 -11.19
C PRO A 430 4.09 -22.29 -10.58
N LYS A 431 4.24 -21.83 -9.34
CA LYS A 431 5.48 -21.85 -8.56
C LYS A 431 5.25 -22.48 -7.20
N LEU A 432 6.32 -23.09 -6.69
CA LEU A 432 6.46 -23.51 -5.32
C LEU A 432 7.20 -22.43 -4.53
N LEU A 433 6.52 -21.74 -3.63
CA LEU A 433 7.17 -20.83 -2.69
C LEU A 433 8.08 -21.63 -1.74
N ARG A 434 9.34 -21.21 -1.60
CA ARG A 434 10.35 -21.91 -0.79
C ARG A 434 10.54 -21.21 0.54
N SER A 435 11.13 -20.02 0.50
CA SER A 435 11.62 -19.36 1.70
C SER A 435 11.49 -17.85 1.62
N VAL A 436 11.58 -17.22 2.79
CA VAL A 436 11.75 -15.79 2.94
C VAL A 436 12.82 -15.50 3.98
N GLN A 437 13.54 -14.41 3.78
CA GLN A 437 14.44 -13.83 4.76
C GLN A 437 14.18 -12.34 4.88
N VAL A 438 14.42 -11.80 6.07
CA VAL A 438 14.33 -10.37 6.36
C VAL A 438 15.64 -9.93 7.01
N ARG A 439 16.11 -8.74 6.63
CA ARG A 439 17.25 -8.09 7.26
C ARG A 439 16.77 -6.90 8.09
N GLN A 440 17.28 -6.80 9.32
CA GLN A 440 17.07 -5.60 10.13
C GLN A 440 18.01 -4.49 9.70
N ASP A 441 17.62 -3.25 9.97
CA ASP A 441 18.51 -2.12 9.77
C ASP A 441 19.75 -2.18 10.66
N ARG A 442 20.89 -1.73 10.12
CA ARG A 442 22.19 -1.79 10.79
C ARG A 442 22.22 -0.98 12.08
N ALA A 443 21.43 0.09 12.18
CA ALA A 443 21.36 0.93 13.38
C ALA A 443 20.81 0.18 14.60
N GLN A 444 20.08 -0.93 14.40
CA GLN A 444 19.56 -1.75 15.49
C GLN A 444 20.47 -2.92 15.89
N TYR A 445 21.63 -3.07 15.25
CA TYR A 445 22.57 -4.13 15.60
C TYR A 445 23.14 -3.85 16.99
N THR A 446 22.77 -4.70 17.95
CA THR A 446 23.44 -4.76 19.25
C THR A 446 24.56 -5.76 19.15
N PHE A 447 25.71 -5.48 19.75
CA PHE A 447 26.86 -6.39 19.73
C PHE A 447 26.99 -7.02 21.12
N GLY A 448 27.27 -8.32 21.17
CA GLY A 448 27.67 -8.94 22.43
C GLY A 448 28.97 -8.32 22.95
N GLU A 449 29.09 -8.11 24.26
CA GLU A 449 30.40 -7.94 24.88
C GLU A 449 31.03 -9.32 25.04
N VAL A 450 32.15 -9.58 24.35
CA VAL A 450 32.91 -10.81 24.57
C VAL A 450 33.97 -10.51 25.62
N ASP A 451 33.79 -11.02 26.83
CA ASP A 451 34.85 -11.00 27.84
C ASP A 451 35.93 -12.00 27.40
N TYR A 452 37.04 -11.50 26.84
CA TYR A 452 38.19 -12.34 26.49
C TYR A 452 38.95 -12.72 27.77
N ARG A 453 38.36 -13.62 28.56
CA ARG A 453 39.03 -14.26 29.69
C ARG A 453 39.26 -15.72 29.35
N GLN A 454 40.52 -16.09 29.13
CA GLN A 454 40.88 -17.51 29.18
C GLN A 454 40.69 -17.99 30.63
N SER A 455 40.15 -19.20 30.80
CA SER A 455 40.15 -19.89 32.08
C SER A 455 41.58 -19.89 32.65
N GLY A 456 41.83 -19.09 33.69
CA GLY A 456 43.19 -18.87 34.23
C GLY A 456 43.49 -17.48 34.80
N GLY A 457 42.58 -16.51 34.72
CA GLY A 457 42.70 -15.24 35.47
C GLY A 457 43.67 -14.21 34.87
N ILE A 458 44.10 -14.36 33.62
CA ILE A 458 44.90 -13.35 32.90
C ILE A 458 43.94 -12.48 32.07
N ASP A 459 43.93 -11.17 32.36
CA ASP A 459 43.14 -10.17 31.65
C ASP A 459 43.93 -9.62 30.46
N TYR A 460 43.48 -9.87 29.23
CA TYR A 460 44.10 -9.35 28.00
C TYR A 460 43.46 -8.03 27.53
N ARG A 461 42.67 -7.34 28.38
CA ARG A 461 42.15 -6.01 28.05
C ARG A 461 43.28 -5.04 27.72
N HIS A 462 43.55 -4.86 26.44
CA HIS A 462 44.34 -3.73 25.99
C HIS A 462 43.51 -2.47 26.25
N ASN A 463 44.05 -1.52 27.02
CA ASN A 463 43.35 -0.29 27.48
C ASN A 463 42.80 0.62 26.36
N THR A 464 42.99 0.25 25.09
CA THR A 464 42.58 0.99 23.90
C THR A 464 41.75 0.17 22.90
N TYR A 465 41.64 -1.16 23.06
CA TYR A 465 40.92 -2.02 22.10
C TYR A 465 39.80 -2.80 22.80
N SER A 466 38.56 -2.49 22.44
CA SER A 466 37.38 -3.29 22.77
C SER A 466 37.00 -4.15 21.56
N TYR A 467 36.99 -5.47 21.71
CA TYR A 467 36.39 -6.36 20.72
C TYR A 467 34.87 -6.27 20.88
N ARG A 468 34.18 -5.66 19.92
CA ARG A 468 32.73 -5.83 19.81
C ARG A 468 32.52 -7.26 19.30
N GLY A 469 31.83 -8.09 20.07
CA GLY A 469 31.46 -9.45 19.66
C GLY A 469 30.59 -9.46 18.40
N ASP A 470 30.07 -10.62 18.04
CA ASP A 470 29.13 -10.72 16.92
C ASP A 470 27.83 -9.94 17.22
N PRO A 471 27.18 -9.37 16.20
CA PRO A 471 25.87 -8.75 16.37
C PRO A 471 24.85 -9.79 16.84
N ILE A 472 24.08 -9.45 17.86
CA ILE A 472 22.99 -10.27 18.36
C ILE A 472 21.91 -10.32 17.27
N ALA A 473 21.57 -11.53 16.85
CA ALA A 473 20.70 -11.81 15.69
C ALA A 473 19.19 -11.65 15.97
N SER A 474 18.80 -11.08 17.12
CA SER A 474 17.41 -10.91 17.54
C SER A 474 16.89 -9.52 17.21
N PHE A 475 15.71 -9.44 16.60
CA PHE A 475 15.00 -8.18 16.40
C PHE A 475 14.57 -7.55 17.74
N LEU A 476 14.43 -6.22 17.76
CA LEU A 476 13.80 -5.50 18.88
C LEU A 476 12.28 -5.64 18.83
N GLY A 477 11.78 -6.86 19.12
CA GLY A 477 10.39 -7.27 18.92
C GLY A 477 10.33 -8.54 18.09
N THR A 478 9.25 -8.74 17.35
CA THR A 478 9.13 -9.89 16.43
C THR A 478 8.69 -9.46 15.05
N ILE A 479 9.10 -10.23 14.04
CA ILE A 479 8.64 -10.06 12.66
C ILE A 479 8.01 -11.38 12.22
N GLN A 480 6.82 -11.27 11.66
CA GLN A 480 6.15 -12.35 10.97
C GLN A 480 5.99 -12.00 9.49
N PHE A 481 6.08 -13.02 8.65
CA PHE A 481 5.88 -12.88 7.21
C PHE A 481 4.86 -13.92 6.76
N GLY A 482 3.71 -13.43 6.33
CA GLY A 482 2.59 -14.22 5.83
C GLY A 482 2.59 -14.29 4.32
N ALA A 483 2.20 -15.45 3.78
CA ALA A 483 2.02 -15.67 2.36
C ALA A 483 0.69 -16.40 2.13
N THR A 484 -0.16 -15.84 1.26
CA THR A 484 -1.45 -16.43 0.88
C THR A 484 -1.42 -16.84 -0.58
N ASN A 485 -1.78 -18.10 -0.87
CA ASN A 485 -1.81 -18.65 -2.23
C ASN A 485 -3.17 -18.44 -2.93
N ASP A 486 -3.28 -18.84 -4.20
CA ASP A 486 -4.49 -18.67 -5.02
C ASP A 486 -5.70 -19.48 -4.50
N ASN A 487 -5.45 -20.50 -3.67
CA ASN A 487 -6.50 -21.28 -2.99
C ASN A 487 -6.95 -20.62 -1.68
N ASN A 488 -6.51 -19.39 -1.42
CA ASN A 488 -6.77 -18.64 -0.19
C ASN A 488 -6.28 -19.36 1.09
N VAL A 489 -5.18 -20.11 0.98
CA VAL A 489 -4.50 -20.74 2.12
C VAL A 489 -3.31 -19.88 2.51
N THR A 490 -3.25 -19.49 3.79
CA THR A 490 -2.19 -18.66 4.35
C THR A 490 -1.24 -19.50 5.20
N ASP A 491 0.06 -19.29 5.02
CA ASP A 491 1.11 -19.73 5.95
C ASP A 491 1.87 -18.51 6.47
N THR A 492 2.28 -18.55 7.74
CA THR A 492 2.90 -17.43 8.44
C THR A 492 4.13 -17.89 9.21
N LEU A 493 5.26 -17.25 8.94
CA LEU A 493 6.54 -17.59 9.54
C LEU A 493 6.98 -16.49 10.52
N THR A 494 7.51 -16.88 11.68
CA THR A 494 8.25 -15.94 12.55
C THR A 494 9.70 -15.95 12.13
N LEU A 495 10.27 -14.78 11.86
CA LEU A 495 11.59 -14.65 11.25
C LEU A 495 12.67 -14.29 12.26
N SER A 496 13.90 -14.69 11.93
CA SER A 496 15.14 -14.24 12.57
C SER A 496 15.98 -13.43 11.59
N GLN A 497 16.80 -12.53 12.10
CA GLN A 497 17.58 -11.61 11.26
C GLN A 497 18.51 -12.38 10.31
N GLY A 498 18.31 -12.20 9.00
CA GLY A 498 19.19 -12.75 7.97
C GLY A 498 19.18 -14.28 7.87
N VAL A 499 18.22 -14.96 8.50
CA VAL A 499 18.08 -16.42 8.45
C VAL A 499 16.87 -16.76 7.57
N PRO A 500 17.07 -17.45 6.43
CA PRO A 500 15.96 -17.94 5.62
C PRO A 500 15.06 -18.89 6.41
N SER A 501 13.75 -18.69 6.28
CA SER A 501 12.70 -19.54 6.85
C SER A 501 11.82 -20.09 5.74
N ASP A 502 11.47 -21.37 5.83
CA ASP A 502 10.75 -22.09 4.78
C ASP A 502 9.23 -22.09 5.01
N PHE A 503 8.46 -21.89 3.93
CA PHE A 503 7.00 -22.00 3.96
C PHE A 503 6.54 -23.45 3.80
N THR A 504 5.42 -23.79 4.43
CA THR A 504 4.80 -25.12 4.36
C THR A 504 3.32 -25.02 3.98
N PHE A 505 3.01 -25.08 2.69
CA PHE A 505 1.63 -25.10 2.20
C PHE A 505 1.08 -26.51 2.01
N THR A 506 -0.23 -26.69 2.27
CA THR A 506 -0.96 -27.96 2.01
C THR A 506 -1.15 -28.21 0.52
N SER A 507 -1.40 -27.15 -0.26
CA SER A 507 -1.29 -27.15 -1.73
C SER A 507 -0.13 -26.26 -2.13
N GLN A 508 0.93 -26.91 -2.61
CA GLN A 508 2.26 -26.31 -2.69
C GLN A 508 2.48 -25.38 -3.89
N SER A 509 1.66 -25.49 -4.95
CA SER A 509 1.86 -24.75 -6.20
C SER A 509 0.80 -23.68 -6.39
N SER A 510 1.22 -22.46 -6.69
CA SER A 510 0.37 -21.28 -6.92
C SER A 510 0.93 -20.43 -8.06
N VAL A 511 0.09 -19.74 -8.82
CA VAL A 511 0.58 -18.77 -9.82
C VAL A 511 1.16 -17.54 -9.11
N SER A 512 0.53 -17.15 -8.01
CA SER A 512 0.84 -15.95 -7.28
C SER A 512 0.79 -16.19 -5.78
N TYR A 513 1.47 -15.32 -5.03
CA TYR A 513 1.32 -15.25 -3.59
C TYR A 513 1.14 -13.81 -3.16
N LYS A 514 0.17 -13.57 -2.28
CA LYS A 514 -0.01 -12.28 -1.61
C LYS A 514 0.78 -12.27 -0.31
N PHE A 515 1.67 -11.29 -0.15
CA PHE A 515 2.55 -11.21 1.02
C PHE A 515 2.15 -10.13 2.00
N VAL A 516 2.29 -10.44 3.30
CA VAL A 516 2.04 -9.52 4.41
C VAL A 516 3.19 -9.60 5.40
N ILE A 517 3.75 -8.45 5.75
CA ILE A 517 4.71 -8.31 6.86
C ILE A 517 3.95 -7.83 8.08
N THR A 518 4.14 -8.51 9.21
CA THR A 518 3.61 -8.11 10.51
C THR A 518 4.76 -7.87 11.47
N MET A 519 4.85 -6.66 12.01
CA MET A 519 5.86 -6.27 12.98
C MET A 519 5.20 -6.12 14.36
N THR A 520 5.81 -6.70 15.39
CA THR A 520 5.38 -6.53 16.79
C THR A 520 6.47 -5.82 17.56
N ARG A 521 6.11 -4.81 18.37
CA ARG A 521 7.06 -4.03 19.17
C ARG A 521 7.78 -4.89 20.22
N SER A 522 8.84 -4.35 20.83
CA SER A 522 9.52 -5.02 21.93
C SER A 522 8.63 -5.15 23.17
N ALA A 523 8.68 -6.32 23.81
CA ALA A 523 8.01 -6.57 25.09
C ALA A 523 8.74 -5.91 26.27
N ASP A 524 10.06 -5.71 26.16
CA ASP A 524 10.90 -5.15 27.21
C ASP A 524 10.92 -3.61 27.19
N ASP A 525 10.76 -3.02 26.00
CA ASP A 525 10.75 -1.56 25.81
C ASP A 525 9.72 -1.16 24.76
N THR A 526 8.57 -0.68 25.24
CA THR A 526 7.42 -0.31 24.38
C THR A 526 7.69 0.87 23.45
N THR A 527 8.81 1.60 23.62
CA THR A 527 9.23 2.68 22.71
C THR A 527 10.03 2.16 21.51
N LYS A 528 10.36 0.87 21.49
CA LYS A 528 11.16 0.21 20.46
C LYS A 528 10.36 -0.85 19.70
N GLY A 529 10.71 -1.01 18.43
CA GLY A 529 10.18 -2.04 17.55
C GLY A 529 11.23 -2.42 16.50
N PRO A 530 10.99 -3.48 15.71
CA PRO A 530 11.89 -3.84 14.61
C PRO A 530 11.91 -2.74 13.54
N ILE A 531 13.07 -2.54 12.92
CA ILE A 531 13.26 -1.74 11.72
C ILE A 531 13.79 -2.68 10.63
N ILE A 532 13.01 -2.82 9.56
CA ILE A 532 13.32 -3.70 8.43
C ILE A 532 14.04 -2.89 7.35
N ALA A 533 15.18 -3.38 6.89
CA ALA A 533 15.92 -2.80 5.77
C ALA A 533 15.51 -3.40 4.43
N ASP A 534 15.32 -4.72 4.40
CA ASP A 534 14.94 -5.45 3.20
C ASP A 534 14.34 -6.81 3.53
N TRP A 535 13.57 -7.33 2.58
CA TRP A 535 13.14 -8.72 2.55
C TRP A 535 13.46 -9.34 1.19
N GLN A 536 13.67 -10.65 1.18
CA GLN A 536 13.87 -11.44 -0.02
C GLN A 536 13.13 -12.76 0.11
N THR A 537 12.37 -13.12 -0.92
CA THR A 537 11.72 -14.42 -1.03
C THR A 537 12.23 -15.18 -2.24
N THR A 538 12.15 -16.51 -2.17
CA THR A 538 12.54 -17.41 -3.25
C THR A 538 11.42 -18.38 -3.56
N CYS A 539 11.19 -18.64 -4.84
CA CYS A 539 10.31 -19.70 -5.31
C CYS A 539 11.00 -20.55 -6.37
N VAL A 540 10.42 -21.71 -6.70
CA VAL A 540 10.86 -22.54 -7.82
C VAL A 540 9.68 -22.75 -8.75
N VAL A 541 9.87 -22.56 -10.05
CA VAL A 541 8.81 -22.78 -11.02
C VAL A 541 8.48 -24.27 -11.08
N THR A 542 7.19 -24.59 -11.06
CA THR A 542 6.67 -25.94 -11.19
C THR A 542 5.78 -26.02 -12.43
N PRO A 543 6.36 -25.91 -13.64
CA PRO A 543 5.58 -26.11 -14.86
C PRO A 543 5.08 -27.55 -14.91
N LYS A 544 3.94 -27.78 -15.58
CA LYS A 544 3.49 -29.14 -15.87
C LYS A 544 4.55 -29.83 -16.73
N ARG A 545 5.11 -30.92 -16.23
CA ARG A 545 6.21 -31.63 -16.89
C ARG A 545 5.68 -32.41 -18.08
N VAL A 546 6.50 -32.45 -19.13
CA VAL A 546 6.31 -33.30 -20.29
C VAL A 546 7.28 -34.47 -20.16
N ASP A 547 6.77 -35.67 -20.28
CA ASP A 547 7.56 -36.88 -20.37
C ASP A 547 7.84 -37.18 -21.84
N GLU A 548 9.08 -37.53 -22.12
CA GLU A 548 9.52 -38.12 -23.37
C GLU A 548 9.50 -39.65 -23.22
N ILE A 549 8.81 -40.30 -24.15
CA ILE A 549 8.74 -41.74 -24.26
C ILE A 549 9.35 -42.13 -25.60
N ILE A 550 10.39 -42.97 -25.56
CA ILE A 550 10.99 -43.60 -26.73
C ILE A 550 10.40 -44.99 -26.85
N ALA A 551 9.51 -45.17 -27.82
CA ALA A 551 8.79 -46.41 -28.11
C ALA A 551 9.36 -47.08 -29.38
N PRO A 552 10.27 -48.06 -29.24
CA PRO A 552 10.84 -48.80 -30.37
C PRO A 552 9.88 -49.90 -30.83
N ILE A 553 8.99 -49.59 -31.75
CA ILE A 553 7.99 -50.51 -32.31
C ILE A 553 8.68 -51.50 -33.26
N VAL A 554 8.48 -52.80 -33.05
CA VAL A 554 8.93 -53.85 -33.97
C VAL A 554 7.96 -53.88 -35.16
N LEU A 555 8.38 -53.32 -36.29
CA LEU A 555 7.56 -53.15 -37.48
C LEU A 555 8.01 -54.12 -38.59
N ARG A 556 7.45 -55.33 -38.55
CA ARG A 556 7.73 -56.43 -39.49
C ARG A 556 6.41 -57.07 -39.98
N ARG A 557 6.44 -57.69 -41.17
CA ARG A 557 5.26 -58.36 -41.76
C ARG A 557 4.60 -59.38 -40.84
N SER A 558 5.39 -60.19 -40.15
CA SER A 558 4.92 -61.18 -39.20
C SER A 558 5.64 -60.98 -37.88
N VAL A 559 4.90 -60.61 -36.85
CA VAL A 559 5.45 -60.49 -35.49
C VAL A 559 4.86 -61.61 -34.65
N LEU A 560 5.73 -62.42 -34.06
CA LEU A 560 5.29 -63.51 -33.18
C LEU A 560 4.76 -62.90 -31.88
N THR A 561 3.47 -63.09 -31.62
CA THR A 561 2.85 -62.66 -30.38
C THR A 561 3.12 -63.72 -29.31
N SER A 562 3.59 -63.31 -28.12
CA SER A 562 3.85 -64.17 -26.96
C SER A 562 4.82 -65.36 -27.18
N ARG A 563 6.02 -65.26 -26.60
CA ARG A 563 6.96 -66.38 -26.36
C ARG A 563 7.24 -67.27 -27.58
N ASN A 564 7.30 -66.71 -28.80
CA ASN A 564 7.45 -67.48 -30.05
C ASN A 564 6.45 -68.65 -30.20
N SER A 565 5.32 -68.59 -29.48
CA SER A 565 4.36 -69.70 -29.34
C SER A 565 2.94 -69.29 -29.75
N GLY A 566 2.68 -68.01 -30.02
CA GLY A 566 1.41 -67.53 -30.57
C GLY A 566 1.40 -67.48 -32.10
N ALA A 567 0.19 -67.39 -32.67
CA ALA A 567 0.02 -67.16 -34.11
C ALA A 567 0.68 -65.82 -34.51
N PRO A 568 1.42 -65.76 -35.64
CA PRO A 568 2.03 -64.54 -36.10
C PRO A 568 0.95 -63.50 -36.40
N ALA A 569 1.01 -62.34 -35.74
CA ALA A 569 0.22 -61.20 -36.12
C ALA A 569 0.82 -60.60 -37.40
N THR A 570 -0.01 -60.42 -38.42
CA THR A 570 0.42 -59.84 -39.69
C THR A 570 -0.05 -58.40 -39.78
N TYR A 571 0.89 -57.50 -40.09
CA TYR A 571 0.62 -56.08 -40.27
C TYR A 571 1.19 -55.62 -41.61
N ASP A 572 0.50 -54.70 -42.27
CA ASP A 572 1.08 -53.92 -43.36
C ASP A 572 1.99 -52.84 -42.76
N SER A 573 3.29 -53.11 -42.78
CA SER A 573 4.33 -52.27 -42.19
C SER A 573 4.37 -50.86 -42.82
N ASN A 574 4.09 -50.75 -44.12
CA ASN A 574 4.07 -49.47 -44.82
C ASN A 574 2.83 -48.63 -44.43
N ALA A 575 1.66 -49.27 -44.38
CA ALA A 575 0.43 -48.61 -43.96
C ALA A 575 0.51 -48.07 -42.51
N VAL A 576 1.10 -48.85 -41.60
CA VAL A 576 1.31 -48.43 -40.21
C VAL A 576 2.26 -47.24 -40.13
N PHE A 577 3.41 -47.28 -40.80
CA PHE A 577 4.35 -46.15 -40.80
C PHE A 577 3.69 -44.89 -41.36
N THR A 578 2.97 -45.01 -42.48
CA THR A 578 2.27 -43.89 -43.11
C THR A 578 1.20 -43.30 -42.20
N SER A 579 0.45 -44.14 -41.50
CA SER A 579 -0.55 -43.69 -40.50
C SER A 579 0.10 -42.90 -39.36
N LEU A 580 1.18 -43.42 -38.77
CA LEU A 580 1.91 -42.73 -37.70
C LEU A 580 2.53 -41.42 -38.19
N ARG A 581 3.07 -41.41 -39.41
CA ARG A 581 3.64 -40.22 -40.04
C ARG A 581 2.58 -39.13 -40.27
N ASN A 582 1.42 -39.49 -40.80
CA ASN A 582 0.32 -38.54 -41.02
C ASN A 582 -0.14 -37.91 -39.70
N ARG A 583 -0.16 -38.68 -38.60
CA ARG A 583 -0.51 -38.18 -37.26
C ARG A 583 0.56 -37.26 -36.68
N MET A 584 1.83 -37.61 -36.86
CA MET A 584 2.98 -36.75 -36.51
C MET A 584 2.90 -35.41 -37.27
N GLU A 585 2.69 -35.44 -38.59
CA GLU A 585 2.60 -34.23 -39.42
C GLU A 585 1.35 -33.39 -39.12
N ALA A 586 0.24 -34.02 -38.70
CA ALA A 586 -0.98 -33.33 -38.28
C ALA A 586 -0.91 -32.75 -36.86
N GLY A 587 0.10 -33.13 -36.05
CA GLY A 587 0.26 -32.64 -34.67
C GLY A 587 -0.90 -33.03 -33.75
N VAL A 588 -1.55 -34.17 -33.98
CA VAL A 588 -2.72 -34.61 -33.21
C VAL A 588 -2.32 -35.31 -31.91
N THR A 589 -3.14 -35.13 -30.88
CA THR A 589 -3.05 -35.89 -29.63
C THR A 589 -3.60 -37.30 -29.84
N VAL A 590 -2.85 -38.30 -29.40
CA VAL A 590 -3.19 -39.72 -29.47
C VAL A 590 -3.15 -40.36 -28.09
N GLU A 591 -4.00 -41.36 -27.88
CA GLU A 591 -4.01 -42.15 -26.65
C GLU A 591 -2.89 -43.19 -26.69
N TYR A 592 -2.07 -43.20 -25.64
CA TYR A 592 -0.99 -44.15 -25.43
C TYR A 592 -1.31 -45.02 -24.21
N TYR A 593 -1.33 -46.33 -24.41
CA TYR A 593 -1.45 -47.30 -23.32
C TYR A 593 -0.14 -48.04 -23.10
N GLU A 594 0.28 -48.09 -21.84
CA GLU A 594 1.39 -48.91 -21.35
C GLU A 594 0.88 -49.71 -20.14
N GLY A 595 0.57 -50.99 -20.36
CA GLY A 595 -0.11 -51.80 -19.34
C GLY A 595 -1.48 -51.21 -18.99
N SER A 596 -1.69 -50.82 -17.73
CA SER A 596 -2.94 -50.16 -17.29
C SER A 596 -2.87 -48.63 -17.30
N ARG A 597 -1.74 -48.04 -17.72
CA ARG A 597 -1.53 -46.59 -17.74
C ARG A 597 -2.01 -46.04 -19.07
N LEU A 598 -2.89 -45.04 -19.03
CA LEU A 598 -3.39 -44.30 -20.18
C LEU A 598 -2.85 -42.87 -20.13
N GLU A 599 -2.21 -42.43 -21.20
CA GLU A 599 -1.71 -41.06 -21.34
C GLU A 599 -2.06 -40.48 -22.70
N LYS A 600 -2.23 -39.16 -22.75
CA LYS A 600 -2.34 -38.41 -23.99
C LYS A 600 -0.95 -38.03 -24.43
N VAL A 601 -0.57 -38.37 -25.66
CA VAL A 601 0.75 -38.07 -26.22
C VAL A 601 0.62 -37.42 -27.60
N THR A 602 1.69 -36.77 -28.04
CA THR A 602 1.88 -36.34 -29.44
C THR A 602 3.09 -37.08 -29.99
N ILE A 603 3.05 -37.44 -31.27
CA ILE A 603 4.20 -38.03 -31.97
C ILE A 603 5.10 -36.88 -32.40
N GLU A 604 6.30 -36.79 -31.84
CA GLU A 604 7.26 -35.73 -32.17
C GLU A 604 8.18 -36.14 -33.31
N ARG A 605 8.60 -37.41 -33.32
CA ARG A 605 9.51 -37.92 -34.33
C ARG A 605 9.38 -39.42 -34.56
N LEU A 606 9.59 -39.82 -35.80
CA LEU A 606 9.72 -41.20 -36.24
C LEU A 606 11.14 -41.44 -36.79
N SER A 607 11.75 -42.57 -36.44
CA SER A 607 13.07 -42.99 -36.94
C SER A 607 13.09 -44.48 -37.22
N MET A 608 13.24 -44.86 -38.50
CA MET A 608 13.32 -46.27 -38.91
C MET A 608 14.75 -46.80 -38.79
N GLN A 609 14.92 -47.94 -38.10
CA GLN A 609 16.13 -48.76 -38.11
C GLN A 609 15.87 -49.98 -38.99
N PRO A 610 16.26 -49.94 -40.27
CA PRO A 610 15.91 -51.00 -41.23
C PRO A 610 16.74 -52.26 -41.00
N GLU A 611 16.09 -53.42 -41.08
CA GLU A 611 16.75 -54.74 -41.04
C GLU A 611 16.65 -55.45 -42.40
N ARG A 612 15.52 -55.32 -43.09
CA ARG A 612 15.28 -55.91 -44.41
C ARG A 612 14.36 -55.04 -45.24
N ILE A 613 14.35 -55.25 -46.55
CA ILE A 613 13.30 -54.71 -47.43
C ILE A 613 12.07 -55.62 -47.37
N SER A 614 10.87 -55.06 -47.51
CA SER A 614 9.62 -55.80 -47.62
C SER A 614 9.62 -56.70 -48.86
N ASP A 615 8.85 -57.79 -48.84
CA ASP A 615 8.89 -58.80 -49.92
C ASP A 615 8.36 -58.26 -51.26
N ASP A 616 7.55 -57.20 -51.22
CA ASP A 616 7.07 -56.44 -52.39
C ASP A 616 8.07 -55.36 -52.86
N GLY A 617 9.17 -55.17 -52.12
CA GLY A 617 10.25 -54.24 -52.43
C GLY A 617 9.91 -52.76 -52.21
N THR A 618 8.77 -52.44 -51.58
CA THR A 618 8.26 -51.06 -51.50
C THR A 618 8.69 -50.31 -50.24
N TRP A 619 9.10 -51.01 -49.17
CA TRP A 619 9.33 -50.42 -47.86
C TRP A 619 10.43 -51.15 -47.06
N PHE A 620 11.01 -50.51 -46.04
CA PHE A 620 11.96 -51.15 -45.12
C PHE A 620 11.26 -51.64 -43.84
N GLU A 621 11.50 -52.89 -43.47
CA GLU A 621 11.04 -53.48 -42.21
C GLU A 621 12.17 -53.56 -41.19
N GLY A 622 11.84 -53.40 -39.90
CA GLY A 622 12.81 -53.37 -38.81
C GLY A 622 12.21 -52.78 -37.53
N THR A 623 12.98 -51.96 -36.83
CA THR A 623 12.52 -51.28 -35.60
C THR A 623 12.21 -49.82 -35.90
N LEU A 624 10.95 -49.41 -35.72
CA LEU A 624 10.51 -48.03 -35.82
C LEU A 624 10.57 -47.38 -34.44
N VAL A 625 11.54 -46.49 -34.22
CA VAL A 625 11.63 -45.71 -32.99
C VAL A 625 10.67 -44.52 -33.09
N VAL A 626 9.65 -44.53 -32.24
CA VAL A 626 8.65 -43.47 -32.11
C VAL A 626 8.97 -42.65 -30.87
N ARG A 627 9.27 -41.37 -31.04
CA ARG A 627 9.43 -40.41 -29.95
C ARG A 627 8.08 -39.75 -29.68
N LEU A 628 7.56 -39.99 -28.49
CA LEU A 628 6.28 -39.48 -28.00
C LEU A 628 6.54 -38.43 -26.91
N LEU A 629 5.75 -37.37 -26.90
CA LEU A 629 5.73 -36.37 -25.84
C LEU A 629 4.37 -36.36 -25.16
N THR A 630 4.32 -36.47 -23.84
CA THR A 630 3.04 -36.40 -23.12
C THR A 630 2.44 -35.00 -23.21
N VAL A 631 1.10 -34.95 -23.29
CA VAL A 631 0.35 -33.71 -23.21
C VAL A 631 0.11 -33.39 -21.73
N PRO A 632 0.58 -32.24 -21.22
CA PRO A 632 0.38 -31.89 -19.83
C PRO A 632 -1.12 -31.71 -19.54
N SER A 633 -1.65 -32.48 -18.58
CA SER A 633 -3.04 -32.43 -18.11
C SER A 633 -3.25 -31.33 -17.10
#